data_AF-A1U8Z4-F1
#
_entry.id   AF-A1U8Z4-F1
#
_cell.length_a   1.000
_cell.length_b   1.000
_cell.length_c   1.000
_cell.angle_alpha   90.00
_cell.angle_beta   90.00
_cell.angle_gamma   90.00
#
_symmetry.space_group_name_H-M   'P 1'
#
loop_
_entity.id
_entity.type
_entity.pdbx_description
1 polymer ?
#
loop_
_entity_poly.entity_id
_entity_poly.type
_entity_poly.pdbx_seq_one_letter_code
_entity_poly.pdbx_strand_id
1 'polypeptide(L)'
;MSGEVLQVNPPALAGAGTAFGQAASGVAGLHADAPLGEAARAVAALQTAAACRQAQADIGALTAAAAAAADEYGENLRSAAARYESVDQAGRDAIEQVALAGG
;
A
#
# COMPACT_ATOMS: atom_id res chain seq x y z
N MET A 1 36.59 -0.68 -12.95
CA MET A 1 35.15 -0.47 -13.22
C MET A 1 34.46 -0.38 -11.88
N SER A 2 34.25 0.82 -11.38
CA SER A 2 33.55 1.06 -10.11
C SER A 2 32.10 0.65 -10.33
N GLY A 3 31.67 -0.46 -9.73
CA GLY A 3 30.29 -0.92 -9.82
C GLY A 3 29.37 0.17 -9.30
N GLU A 4 28.62 0.79 -10.20
CA GLU A 4 27.52 1.66 -9.82
C GLU A 4 26.57 0.83 -8.95
N VAL A 5 26.51 1.18 -7.68
CA VAL A 5 25.46 0.70 -6.80
C VAL A 5 24.17 1.27 -7.39
N LEU A 6 23.32 0.41 -7.94
CA LEU A 6 21.94 0.75 -8.27
C LEU A 6 21.35 1.52 -7.07
N GLN A 7 21.09 2.83 -7.23
CA GLN A 7 20.57 3.67 -6.14
C GLN A 7 19.21 3.17 -5.64
N VAL A 8 18.52 2.39 -6.46
CA VAL A 8 17.22 1.82 -6.16
C VAL A 8 17.32 0.30 -6.19
N ASN A 9 16.73 -0.34 -5.17
CA ASN A 9 16.63 -1.79 -5.03
C ASN A 9 15.18 -2.21 -5.34
N PRO A 10 14.86 -2.68 -6.56
CA PRO A 10 13.50 -3.07 -6.93
C PRO A 10 12.91 -4.18 -6.05
N PRO A 11 13.66 -5.24 -5.68
CA PRO A 11 13.18 -6.22 -4.69
C PRO A 11 12.75 -5.60 -3.35
N ALA A 12 13.48 -4.60 -2.85
CA ALA A 12 13.10 -3.91 -1.61
C ALA A 12 11.82 -3.09 -1.79
N LEU A 13 11.63 -2.42 -2.93
CA LEU A 13 10.39 -1.71 -3.25
C LEU A 13 9.21 -2.67 -3.39
N ALA A 14 9.38 -3.79 -4.08
CA ALA A 14 8.34 -4.82 -4.22
C ALA A 14 7.96 -5.44 -2.87
N GLY A 15 8.95 -5.73 -2.02
CA GLY A 15 8.74 -6.20 -0.64
C GLY A 15 7.99 -5.19 0.20
N ALA A 16 8.39 -3.92 0.18
CA ALA A 16 7.69 -2.84 0.88
C ALA A 16 6.25 -2.69 0.36
N GLY A 17 6.04 -2.74 -0.96
CA GLY A 17 4.71 -2.69 -1.55
C GLY A 17 3.80 -3.82 -1.07
N THR A 18 4.34 -5.03 -0.96
CA THR A 18 3.63 -6.20 -0.41
C THR A 18 3.25 -5.97 1.06
N ALA A 19 4.18 -5.45 1.88
CA ALA A 19 3.91 -5.14 3.28
C ALA A 19 2.81 -4.09 3.45
N PHE A 20 2.80 -3.05 2.60
CA PHE A 20 1.74 -2.04 2.60
C PHE A 20 0.36 -2.61 2.19
N GLY A 21 0.30 -3.51 1.21
CA GLY A 21 -0.95 -4.21 0.86
C GLY A 21 -1.46 -5.13 1.99
N GLN A 22 -0.55 -5.80 2.71
CA GLN A 22 -0.89 -6.58 3.90
C GLN A 22 -1.40 -5.69 5.03
N ALA A 23 -0.76 -4.54 5.26
CA ALA A 23 -1.20 -3.56 6.24
C ALA A 23 -2.59 -2.99 5.90
N ALA A 24 -2.84 -2.65 4.63
CA ALA A 24 -4.14 -2.21 4.14
C ALA A 24 -5.23 -3.25 4.45
N SER A 25 -4.97 -4.51 4.11
CA SER A 25 -5.88 -5.63 4.40
C SER A 25 -6.10 -5.81 5.91
N GLY A 26 -5.04 -5.69 6.71
CA GLY A 26 -5.10 -5.77 8.17
C GLY A 26 -5.97 -4.66 8.77
N VAL A 27 -5.78 -3.41 8.34
CA VAL A 27 -6.58 -2.25 8.79
C VAL A 27 -8.04 -2.41 8.40
N ALA A 28 -8.33 -2.80 7.15
CA ALA A 28 -9.69 -3.06 6.69
C ALA A 28 -10.38 -4.17 7.50
N GLY A 29 -9.63 -5.19 7.91
CA GLY A 29 -10.12 -6.31 8.71
C GLY A 29 -10.32 -6.01 10.21
N LEU A 30 -9.90 -4.84 10.72
CA LEU A 30 -10.10 -4.48 12.13
C LEU A 30 -11.58 -4.34 12.50
N HIS A 31 -12.43 -3.94 11.54
CA HIS A 31 -13.85 -3.66 11.77
C HIS A 31 -14.10 -2.83 13.04
N ALA A 32 -13.26 -1.81 13.27
CA ALA A 32 -13.22 -1.03 14.51
C ALA A 32 -14.51 -0.24 14.77
N ASP A 33 -15.35 -0.08 13.75
CA ASP A 33 -16.66 0.53 13.82
C ASP A 33 -17.74 -0.44 14.38
N ALA A 34 -17.58 -1.75 14.21
CA ALA A 34 -18.60 -2.73 14.59
C ALA A 34 -18.95 -2.72 16.10
N PRO A 35 -17.98 -2.67 17.04
CA PRO A 35 -18.29 -2.57 18.47
C PRO A 35 -19.07 -1.29 18.84
N LEU A 36 -18.85 -0.19 18.11
CA LEU A 36 -19.57 1.07 18.33
C LEU A 36 -21.03 0.96 17.89
N GLY A 37 -21.29 0.25 16.79
CA GLY A 37 -22.65 -0.07 16.34
C GLY A 37 -23.40 -0.97 17.31
N GLU A 38 -22.74 -2.00 17.84
CA GLU A 38 -23.32 -2.88 18.86
C GLU A 38 -23.62 -2.13 20.16
N ALA A 39 -22.70 -1.28 20.62
CA ALA A 39 -22.94 -0.41 21.77
C ALA A 39 -24.14 0.51 21.55
N ALA A 40 -24.25 1.14 20.36
CA ALA A 40 -25.36 2.02 20.02
C ALA A 40 -26.72 1.29 20.03
N ARG A 41 -26.75 0.02 19.61
CA ARG A 41 -27.97 -0.83 19.64
C ARG A 41 -28.38 -1.15 21.07
N ALA A 42 -27.43 -1.52 21.93
CA ALA A 42 -27.70 -1.87 23.32
C ALA A 42 -28.29 -0.71 24.14
N VAL A 43 -27.97 0.54 23.78
CA VAL A 43 -28.43 1.74 24.49
C VAL A 43 -29.33 2.64 23.65
N ALA A 44 -30.08 2.08 22.69
CA ALA A 44 -30.78 2.84 21.64
C ALA A 44 -31.70 3.98 22.13
N ALA A 45 -32.26 3.87 23.35
CA ALA A 45 -33.12 4.89 23.95
C ALA A 45 -32.35 6.06 24.61
N LEU A 46 -31.03 5.99 24.71
CA LEU A 46 -30.18 7.00 25.34
C LEU A 46 -29.50 7.89 24.30
N GLN A 47 -29.21 9.14 24.67
CA GLN A 47 -28.48 10.09 23.82
C GLN A 47 -27.09 9.56 23.40
N THR A 48 -26.48 8.72 24.23
CA THR A 48 -25.22 8.03 23.95
C THR A 48 -25.28 7.17 22.70
N ALA A 49 -26.45 6.63 22.31
CA ALA A 49 -26.58 5.87 21.08
C ALA A 49 -26.30 6.70 19.83
N ALA A 50 -26.66 8.00 19.83
CA ALA A 50 -26.35 8.90 18.71
C ALA A 50 -24.85 9.17 18.62
N ALA A 51 -24.19 9.40 19.77
CA ALA A 51 -22.74 9.57 19.82
C ALA A 51 -22.00 8.31 19.36
N CYS A 52 -22.45 7.11 19.76
CA CYS A 52 -21.87 5.85 19.31
C CYS A 52 -22.06 5.64 17.79
N ARG A 53 -23.22 6.00 17.21
CA ARG A 53 -23.43 5.94 15.75
C ARG A 53 -22.54 6.92 14.98
N GLN A 54 -22.35 8.13 15.51
CA GLN A 54 -21.44 9.08 14.88
C GLN A 54 -20.00 8.56 14.93
N ALA A 55 -19.55 8.09 16.09
CA ALA A 55 -18.23 7.49 16.23
C ALA A 55 -18.05 6.26 15.33
N GLN A 56 -19.08 5.43 15.17
CA GLN A 56 -19.08 4.31 14.22
C GLN A 56 -18.80 4.80 12.80
N ALA A 57 -19.54 5.81 12.33
CA ALA A 57 -19.37 6.35 10.98
C ALA A 57 -17.97 6.95 10.79
N ASP A 58 -17.50 7.73 11.77
CA ASP A 58 -16.18 8.39 11.70
C ASP A 58 -15.04 7.38 11.69
N ILE A 59 -15.10 6.36 12.56
CA ILE A 59 -14.10 5.29 12.61
C ILE A 59 -14.13 4.46 11.32
N GLY A 60 -15.31 4.10 10.83
CA GLY A 60 -15.44 3.38 9.56
C GLY A 60 -14.85 4.15 8.38
N ALA A 61 -15.06 5.47 8.32
CA ALA A 61 -14.47 6.32 7.30
C ALA A 61 -12.94 6.42 7.44
N LEU A 62 -12.43 6.58 8.66
CA LEU A 62 -11.00 6.67 8.93
C LEU A 62 -10.25 5.37 8.61
N THR A 63 -10.80 4.21 8.99
CA THR A 63 -10.18 2.91 8.70
C THR A 63 -10.20 2.62 7.21
N ALA A 64 -11.29 2.93 6.51
CA ALA A 64 -11.37 2.80 5.06
C ALA A 64 -10.35 3.70 4.34
N ALA A 65 -10.23 4.96 4.76
CA ALA A 65 -9.26 5.90 4.18
C ALA A 65 -7.81 5.45 4.43
N ALA A 66 -7.50 4.97 5.65
CA ALA A 66 -6.17 4.48 5.99
C ALA A 66 -5.81 3.21 5.19
N ALA A 67 -6.75 2.27 5.05
CA ALA A 67 -6.55 1.07 4.23
C ALA A 67 -6.31 1.43 2.77
N ALA A 68 -7.12 2.33 2.19
CA ALA A 68 -6.98 2.77 0.81
C ALA A 68 -5.62 3.46 0.56
N ALA A 69 -5.21 4.37 1.45
CA ALA A 69 -3.93 5.05 1.33
C ALA A 69 -2.72 4.09 1.44
N ALA A 70 -2.81 3.09 2.33
CA ALA A 70 -1.78 2.07 2.45
C ALA A 70 -1.71 1.20 1.18
N ASP A 71 -2.84 0.80 0.61
CA ASP A 71 -2.88 -0.01 -0.61
C ASP A 71 -2.33 0.76 -1.81
N GLU A 72 -2.77 2.02 -2.00
CA GLU A 72 -2.28 2.91 -3.06
C GLU A 72 -0.77 3.11 -2.97
N TYR A 73 -0.24 3.35 -1.77
CA TYR A 73 1.20 3.47 -1.59
C TYR A 73 1.91 2.14 -1.93
N GLY A 74 1.33 1.00 -1.53
CA GLY A 74 1.86 -0.31 -1.88
C GLY A 74 1.90 -0.57 -3.39
N GLU A 75 0.85 -0.18 -4.12
CA GLU A 75 0.79 -0.23 -5.58
C GLU A 75 1.84 0.65 -6.24
N ASN A 76 2.01 1.87 -5.75
CA ASN A 76 3.02 2.81 -6.24
C ASN A 76 4.44 2.24 -6.10
N LEU A 77 4.75 1.58 -4.98
CA LEU A 77 6.06 0.94 -4.78
C LEU A 77 6.27 -0.24 -5.74
N ARG A 78 5.26 -1.08 -5.96
CA ARG A 78 5.34 -2.19 -6.94
C ARG A 78 5.50 -1.68 -8.36
N SER A 79 4.76 -0.64 -8.73
CA SER A 79 4.85 0.03 -10.03
C SER A 79 6.23 0.64 -10.25
N ALA A 80 6.78 1.30 -9.23
CA ALA A 80 8.14 1.83 -9.28
C ALA A 80 9.17 0.69 -9.48
N ALA A 81 9.06 -0.41 -8.73
CA ALA A 81 9.94 -1.56 -8.88
C ALA A 81 9.95 -2.10 -10.33
N ALA A 82 8.77 -2.34 -10.90
CA ALA A 82 8.62 -2.82 -12.27
C ALA A 82 9.21 -1.85 -13.30
N ARG A 83 9.04 -0.54 -13.10
CA ARG A 83 9.62 0.48 -13.98
C ARG A 83 11.16 0.48 -13.93
N TYR A 84 11.75 0.37 -12.74
CA TYR A 84 13.20 0.29 -12.60
C TYR A 84 13.76 -0.96 -13.27
N GLU A 85 13.14 -2.12 -13.08
CA GLU A 85 13.55 -3.38 -13.72
C GLU A 85 13.46 -3.29 -15.24
N SER A 86 12.37 -2.73 -15.79
CA SER A 86 12.19 -2.57 -17.22
C SER A 86 13.24 -1.64 -17.85
N VAL A 87 13.56 -0.53 -17.19
CA VAL A 87 14.58 0.41 -17.68
C VAL A 87 15.98 -0.21 -17.59
N ASP A 88 16.28 -0.94 -16.52
CA ASP A 88 17.56 -1.63 -16.36
C ASP A 88 17.75 -2.71 -17.44
N GLN A 89 16.71 -3.50 -17.72
CA GLN A 89 16.74 -4.49 -18.80
C GLN A 89 16.95 -3.85 -20.17
N ALA A 90 16.20 -2.80 -20.50
CA ALA A 90 16.36 -2.09 -21.77
C ALA A 90 17.78 -1.49 -21.93
N GLY A 91 18.36 -1.01 -20.84
CA GLY A 91 19.75 -0.53 -20.82
C GLY A 91 20.76 -1.64 -21.11
N ARG A 92 20.60 -2.81 -20.47
CA ARG A 92 21.46 -3.99 -20.72
C ARG A 92 21.37 -4.45 -22.17
N ASP A 93 20.16 -4.56 -22.72
CA ASP A 93 19.93 -4.98 -24.10
C ASP A 93 20.58 -4.01 -25.11
N ALA A 94 20.53 -2.70 -24.82
CA ALA A 94 21.18 -1.69 -25.67
C ALA A 94 22.72 -1.79 -25.61
N ILE A 95 23.29 -2.05 -24.44
CA ILE A 95 24.74 -2.26 -24.28
C ILE A 95 25.19 -3.51 -25.02
N GLU A 96 24.45 -4.62 -24.89
CA GLU A 96 24.74 -5.87 -25.59
C GLU A 96 24.71 -5.68 -27.11
N GLN A 97 23.72 -4.97 -27.64
CA GLN A 97 23.64 -4.64 -29.07
C GLN A 97 24.85 -3.84 -29.57
N VAL A 98 25.30 -2.82 -28.82
CA VAL A 98 26.48 -2.03 -29.19
C VAL A 98 27.75 -2.89 -29.14
N ALA A 99 27.89 -3.76 -28.14
CA ALA A 99 29.02 -4.66 -28.02
C ALA A 99 29.12 -5.67 -29.19
N LEU A 100 27.98 -6.17 -29.67
CA LEU A 100 27.89 -7.08 -30.81
C LEU A 100 28.13 -6.39 -32.17
N ALA A 101 27.81 -5.10 -32.30
CA ALA A 101 28.00 -4.36 -33.55
C ALA A 101 29.44 -3.83 -33.75
N GLY A 102 30.24 -3.75 -32.68
CA GLY A 102 31.61 -3.23 -32.71
C GLY A 102 32.71 -4.29 -32.73
N GLY A 103 32.38 -5.58 -32.71
CA GLY A 103 33.30 -6.72 -32.82
C GLY A 103 33.23 -7.39 -34.19
#